data_AF-A0A6A5BXX2-F1
#
_entry.id   AF-A0A6A5BXX2-F1
#
_cell.length_a   1.000
_cell.length_b   1.000
_cell.length_c   1.000
_cell.angle_alpha   90.00
_cell.angle_beta   90.00
_cell.angle_gamma   90.00
#
_symmetry.space_group_name_H-M   'P 1'
#
loop_
_entity.id
_entity.type
_entity.pdbx_description
1 polymer ?
#
loop_
_entity_poly.entity_id
_entity_poly.type
_entity_poly.pdbx_seq_one_letter_code
_entity_poly.pdbx_strand_id
1 'polypeptide(L)'
;MVSKLISALKSIEKYCTHYDDESIRSIKAYAYYTLALFGETCATQLAAELYKETKLNGNLEYLAWLASTIYIGNNKKATTIVNEIMYHLEKNANETAQTANFVTSYDDAMTNKHVMLHSDRITDGICLEALIHMKPQSHLLPIIVKGLCAHKKNGRWSNTQEYVFILLALSSYFNRFENLTPDFVANIWLGEDYCGEQVFKGRSKDENQLNIPMSMLTDDEDSKMLAISKKEPGRLYYRIAMDYAPKDLKVDALNYGFEVQRTFEHVTNPSHVTYDQEKSTWRFKAGELVRINLRLTNTSCRYHVAPL
;
A
#
# COMPACT_ATOMS: atom_id res chain seq x y z
N MET A 1 19.62 33.95 9.30
CA MET A 1 19.58 32.87 8.29
C MET A 1 18.16 32.39 8.06
N VAL A 2 17.42 32.03 9.12
CA VAL A 2 16.02 31.57 9.07
C VAL A 2 15.04 32.58 8.42
N SER A 3 15.18 33.88 8.70
CA SER A 3 14.30 34.91 8.08
C SER A 3 14.41 35.00 6.56
N LYS A 4 15.63 34.84 6.01
CA LYS A 4 15.86 34.79 4.56
C LYS A 4 15.24 33.53 3.95
N LEU A 5 15.34 32.39 4.64
CA LEU A 5 14.73 31.13 4.22
C LEU A 5 13.19 31.24 4.18
N ILE A 6 12.57 31.78 5.23
CA ILE A 6 11.11 31.98 5.29
C ILE A 6 10.63 32.85 4.12
N SER A 7 11.34 33.94 3.81
CA SER A 7 11.01 34.79 2.66
C SER A 7 11.17 34.07 1.32
N ALA A 8 12.18 33.20 1.19
CA ALA A 8 12.39 32.41 -0.02
C ALA A 8 11.28 31.37 -0.20
N LEU A 9 10.90 30.64 0.86
CA LEU A 9 9.84 29.62 0.81
C LEU A 9 8.46 30.22 0.46
N LYS A 10 8.17 31.46 0.89
CA LYS A 10 6.93 32.17 0.54
C LYS A 10 6.83 32.54 -0.94
N SER A 11 7.95 32.58 -1.65
CA SER A 11 8.02 32.98 -3.06
C SER A 11 8.89 32.02 -3.88
N ILE A 12 8.77 30.73 -3.56
CA ILE A 12 9.65 29.69 -4.09
C ILE A 12 9.53 29.58 -5.62
N GLU A 13 8.35 29.89 -6.16
CA GLU A 13 8.07 29.91 -7.59
C GLU A 13 8.99 30.86 -8.38
N LYS A 14 9.48 31.94 -7.76
CA LYS A 14 10.41 32.88 -8.40
C LYS A 14 11.77 32.27 -8.71
N TYR A 15 12.13 31.19 -8.03
CA TYR A 15 13.39 30.47 -8.22
C TYR A 15 13.22 29.24 -9.13
N CYS A 16 12.00 29.00 -9.62
CA CYS A 16 11.57 27.78 -10.31
C CYS A 16 11.21 28.04 -11.78
N THR A 17 11.87 29.01 -12.44
CA THR A 17 11.50 29.53 -13.76
C THR A 17 11.63 28.54 -14.92
N HIS A 18 12.31 27.41 -14.72
CA HIS A 18 12.55 26.39 -15.75
C HIS A 18 11.71 25.13 -15.57
N TYR A 19 10.79 25.12 -14.59
CA TYR A 19 9.94 23.98 -14.29
C TYR A 19 8.54 24.19 -14.85
N ASP A 20 7.86 23.09 -15.15
CA ASP A 20 6.46 23.09 -15.55
C ASP A 20 5.53 23.44 -14.38
N ASP A 21 4.27 23.77 -14.69
CA ASP A 21 3.31 24.23 -13.69
C ASP A 21 2.99 23.18 -12.63
N GLU A 22 2.96 21.89 -12.99
CA GLU A 22 2.70 20.80 -12.05
C GLU A 22 3.86 20.65 -11.07
N SER A 23 5.08 20.79 -11.59
CA SER A 23 6.27 20.81 -10.78
C SER A 23 6.27 21.99 -9.80
N ILE A 24 5.99 23.21 -10.27
CA ILE A 24 5.94 24.40 -9.42
C ILE A 24 4.90 24.24 -8.30
N ARG A 25 3.72 23.66 -8.60
CA ARG A 25 2.68 23.38 -7.59
C ARG A 25 3.17 22.45 -6.49
N SER A 26 3.86 21.36 -6.85
CA SER A 26 4.39 20.39 -5.89
C SER A 26 5.47 21.01 -4.99
N ILE A 27 6.38 21.81 -5.56
CA ILE A 27 7.40 22.57 -4.79
C ILE A 27 6.72 23.55 -3.84
N LYS A 28 5.71 24.30 -4.30
CA LYS A 28 4.95 25.23 -3.44
C LYS A 28 4.31 24.49 -2.26
N ALA A 29 3.67 23.34 -2.49
CA ALA A 29 3.07 22.56 -1.41
C ALA A 29 4.09 22.10 -0.36
N TYR A 30 5.26 21.61 -0.79
CA TYR A 30 6.33 21.22 0.14
C TYR A 30 6.92 22.44 0.89
N ALA A 31 7.09 23.57 0.21
CA ALA A 31 7.56 24.81 0.82
C ALA A 31 6.57 25.31 1.90
N TYR A 32 5.26 25.21 1.63
CA TYR A 32 4.22 25.59 2.59
C TYR A 32 4.16 24.64 3.78
N TYR A 33 4.31 23.33 3.56
CA TYR A 33 4.45 22.35 4.64
C TYR A 33 5.65 22.69 5.53
N THR A 34 6.80 23.02 4.94
CA THR A 34 8.00 23.44 5.66
C THR A 34 7.76 24.72 6.46
N LEU A 35 7.06 25.72 5.90
CA LEU A 35 6.68 26.95 6.61
C LEU A 35 5.76 26.66 7.81
N ALA A 36 4.80 25.73 7.67
CA ALA A 36 3.96 25.32 8.78
C ALA A 36 4.75 24.62 9.90
N LEU A 37 5.77 23.83 9.57
CA LEU A 37 6.68 23.25 10.56
C LEU A 37 7.49 24.32 11.32
N PHE A 38 7.82 25.43 10.66
CA PHE A 38 8.43 26.61 11.32
C PHE A 38 7.43 27.44 12.15
N GLY A 39 6.14 27.10 12.14
CA GLY A 39 5.10 27.82 12.88
C GLY A 39 4.59 29.09 12.19
N GLU A 40 4.88 29.28 10.90
CA GLU A 40 4.42 30.45 10.15
C GLU A 40 2.92 30.34 9.82
N THR A 41 2.12 31.26 10.35
CA THR A 41 0.65 31.24 10.22
C THR A 41 0.15 31.47 8.78
N CYS A 42 0.94 32.15 7.94
CA CYS A 42 0.58 32.38 6.55
C CYS A 42 0.58 31.10 5.70
N ALA A 43 1.27 30.03 6.13
CA ALA A 43 1.37 28.78 5.38
C ALA A 43 -0.02 28.16 5.13
N THR A 44 -0.91 28.21 6.13
CA THR A 44 -2.27 27.66 6.02
C THR A 44 -3.10 28.39 4.99
N GLN A 45 -3.01 29.72 4.93
CA GLN A 45 -3.72 30.51 3.92
C GLN A 45 -3.20 30.18 2.53
N LEU A 46 -1.87 30.18 2.33
CA LEU A 46 -1.24 29.87 1.05
C LEU A 46 -1.58 28.45 0.56
N ALA A 47 -1.63 27.47 1.47
CA ALA A 47 -2.03 26.10 1.14
C ALA A 47 -3.52 26.00 0.77
N ALA A 48 -4.40 26.73 1.46
CA ALA A 48 -5.82 26.75 1.15
C ALA A 48 -6.12 27.46 -0.19
N GLU A 49 -5.35 28.50 -0.53
CA GLU A 49 -5.42 29.17 -1.84
C GLU A 49 -4.95 28.23 -2.96
N LEU A 50 -3.80 27.58 -2.77
CA LEU A 50 -3.26 26.62 -3.74
C LEU A 50 -4.22 25.43 -3.97
N TYR A 51 -4.87 24.94 -2.92
CA TYR A 51 -5.91 23.91 -3.03
C TYR A 51 -7.10 24.36 -3.89
N LYS A 52 -7.48 25.64 -3.89
CA LYS A 52 -8.63 26.12 -4.69
C LYS A 52 -8.35 26.10 -6.19
N GLU A 53 -7.08 26.20 -6.60
CA GLU A 53 -6.68 26.21 -8.01
C GLU A 53 -6.92 24.84 -8.67
N THR A 54 -6.49 23.75 -8.02
CA THR A 54 -6.54 22.40 -8.60
C THR A 54 -7.57 21.48 -7.95
N LYS A 55 -8.02 21.80 -6.74
CA LYS A 55 -8.74 20.89 -5.84
C LYS A 55 -8.01 19.54 -5.78
N LEU A 56 -8.74 18.45 -6.00
CA LEU A 56 -8.25 17.06 -5.97
C LEU A 56 -7.52 16.63 -7.25
N ASN A 57 -7.41 17.47 -8.28
CA ASN A 57 -6.75 17.11 -9.55
C ASN A 57 -5.22 17.24 -9.50
N GLY A 58 -4.62 17.19 -8.31
CA GLY A 58 -3.16 17.24 -8.12
C GLY A 58 -2.62 15.90 -7.65
N ASN A 59 -1.30 15.74 -7.71
CA ASN A 59 -0.64 14.52 -7.26
C ASN A 59 -0.85 14.26 -5.76
N LEU A 60 -0.75 12.99 -5.37
CA LEU A 60 -1.11 12.55 -4.03
C LEU A 60 -0.17 13.13 -2.95
N GLU A 61 1.12 13.26 -3.24
CA GLU A 61 2.10 13.90 -2.36
C GLU A 61 1.84 15.41 -2.19
N TYR A 62 1.47 16.09 -3.27
CA TYR A 62 1.06 17.49 -3.26
C TYR A 62 -0.16 17.67 -2.33
N LEU A 63 -1.19 16.84 -2.50
CA LEU A 63 -2.38 16.88 -1.67
C LEU A 63 -2.06 16.56 -0.20
N ALA A 64 -1.21 15.56 0.06
CA ALA A 64 -0.78 15.19 1.41
C ALA A 64 -0.03 16.31 2.13
N TRP A 65 0.85 17.05 1.45
CA TRP A 65 1.51 18.22 2.02
C TRP A 65 0.56 19.38 2.29
N LEU A 66 -0.39 19.66 1.38
CA LEU A 66 -1.42 20.68 1.61
C LEU A 66 -2.29 20.34 2.82
N ALA A 67 -2.75 19.11 2.91
CA ALA A 67 -3.54 18.63 4.06
C ALA A 67 -2.73 18.76 5.36
N SER A 68 -1.45 18.38 5.34
CA SER A 68 -0.55 18.50 6.50
C SER A 68 -0.36 19.95 6.93
N THR A 69 -0.16 20.86 5.98
CA THR A 69 -0.01 22.31 6.23
C THR A 69 -1.26 22.90 6.89
N ILE A 70 -2.44 22.56 6.34
CA ILE A 70 -3.73 23.05 6.86
C ILE A 70 -4.01 22.45 8.23
N TYR A 71 -3.72 21.15 8.42
CA TYR A 71 -3.88 20.46 9.69
C TYR A 71 -3.00 21.06 10.80
N ILE A 72 -1.72 21.31 10.51
CA ILE A 72 -0.79 21.91 11.48
C ILE A 72 -1.26 23.30 11.91
N GLY A 73 -1.58 24.19 10.96
CA GLY A 73 -2.00 25.55 11.30
C GLY A 73 -3.41 25.66 11.89
N ASN A 74 -4.26 24.65 11.71
CA ASN A 74 -5.57 24.57 12.38
C ASN A 74 -5.49 23.83 13.74
N ASN A 75 -4.39 24.00 14.48
CA ASN A 75 -4.18 23.37 15.79
C ASN A 75 -4.35 21.84 15.78
N LYS A 76 -3.90 21.17 14.71
CA LYS A 76 -4.00 19.71 14.53
C LYS A 76 -5.45 19.21 14.53
N LYS A 77 -6.38 20.00 13.98
CA LYS A 77 -7.77 19.61 13.75
C LYS A 77 -8.07 19.53 12.26
N ALA A 78 -8.67 18.40 11.84
CA ALA A 78 -9.05 18.20 10.45
C ALA A 78 -10.17 19.18 10.05
N THR A 79 -9.91 19.96 8.99
CA THR A 79 -10.92 20.79 8.32
C THR A 79 -11.68 19.97 7.26
N THR A 80 -12.70 20.56 6.64
CA THR A 80 -13.40 19.93 5.50
C THR A 80 -12.44 19.58 4.36
N ILE A 81 -11.51 20.50 4.02
CA ILE A 81 -10.49 20.29 2.98
C ILE A 81 -9.58 19.12 3.35
N VAL A 82 -9.12 19.05 4.60
CA VAL A 82 -8.28 17.94 5.07
C VAL A 82 -9.02 16.61 4.97
N ASN A 83 -10.28 16.55 5.39
CA ASN A 83 -11.08 15.33 5.30
C ASN A 83 -11.33 14.91 3.85
N GLU A 84 -11.59 15.86 2.95
CA GLU A 84 -11.77 15.61 1.51
C GLU A 84 -10.50 15.03 0.88
N ILE A 85 -9.35 15.63 1.18
CA ILE A 85 -8.04 15.14 0.71
C ILE A 85 -7.75 13.75 1.28
N MET A 86 -7.92 13.53 2.59
CA MET A 86 -7.65 12.22 3.19
C MET A 86 -8.54 11.12 2.61
N TYR A 87 -9.82 11.41 2.38
CA TYR A 87 -10.72 10.47 1.71
C TYR A 87 -10.27 10.18 0.27
N HIS A 88 -9.80 11.21 -0.45
CA HIS A 88 -9.24 11.03 -1.78
C HIS A 88 -7.98 10.16 -1.77
N LEU A 89 -7.07 10.35 -0.81
CA LEU A 89 -5.89 9.49 -0.66
C LEU A 89 -6.30 8.05 -0.41
N GLU A 90 -7.14 7.78 0.60
CA GLU A 90 -7.59 6.42 0.93
C GLU A 90 -8.24 5.72 -0.27
N LYS A 91 -9.04 6.45 -1.06
CA LYS A 91 -9.68 5.91 -2.27
C LYS A 91 -8.69 5.56 -3.39
N ASN A 92 -7.59 6.29 -3.51
CA ASN A 92 -6.58 6.09 -4.56
C ASN A 92 -5.41 5.21 -4.11
N ALA A 93 -5.49 4.64 -2.90
CA ALA A 93 -4.55 3.61 -2.46
C ALA A 93 -4.82 2.32 -3.26
N ASN A 94 -3.79 1.78 -3.90
CA ASN A 94 -3.84 0.46 -4.52
C ASN A 94 -3.59 -0.59 -3.42
N GLU A 95 -4.68 -1.12 -2.88
CA GLU A 95 -4.64 -2.15 -1.85
C GLU A 95 -4.63 -3.56 -2.46
N THR A 96 -3.80 -4.41 -1.86
CA THR A 96 -3.67 -5.81 -2.20
C THR A 96 -3.79 -6.63 -0.93
N ALA A 97 -3.96 -7.95 -1.03
CA ALA A 97 -4.06 -8.82 0.14
C ALA A 97 -2.83 -8.76 1.09
N GLN A 98 -1.69 -8.19 0.66
CA GLN A 98 -0.47 -8.14 1.46
C GLN A 98 0.13 -6.74 1.65
N THR A 99 -0.05 -5.85 0.69
CA THR A 99 0.60 -4.52 0.66
C THR A 99 -0.33 -3.47 0.06
N ALA A 100 -0.10 -2.21 0.39
CA ALA A 100 -0.80 -1.08 -0.19
C ALA A 100 0.24 -0.06 -0.64
N ASN A 101 0.02 0.56 -1.79
CA ASN A 101 0.87 1.62 -2.32
C ASN A 101 0.03 2.66 -3.05
N PHE A 102 0.63 3.82 -3.28
CA PHE A 102 0.05 4.87 -4.10
C PHE A 102 0.77 4.86 -5.44
N VAL A 103 0.03 4.53 -6.50
CA VAL A 103 0.56 4.59 -7.87
C VAL A 103 0.30 5.98 -8.41
N THR A 104 1.35 6.70 -8.76
CA THR A 104 1.22 7.99 -9.43
C THR A 104 1.42 7.80 -10.93
N SER A 105 0.45 8.24 -11.73
CA SER A 105 0.66 8.43 -13.16
C SER A 105 1.20 9.85 -13.37
N TYR A 106 2.52 10.01 -13.28
CA TYR A 106 3.14 11.12 -13.99
C TYR A 106 3.00 10.80 -15.48
N ASP A 107 2.27 11.64 -16.22
CA ASP A 107 2.32 11.63 -17.68
C ASP A 107 3.80 11.58 -18.09
N ASP A 108 4.13 10.75 -19.08
CA ASP A 108 5.48 10.23 -19.41
C ASP A 108 6.53 11.29 -19.83
N ALA A 109 6.40 12.53 -19.37
CA ALA A 109 7.46 13.53 -19.39
C ALA A 109 8.53 13.15 -18.34
N MET A 110 9.51 12.35 -18.78
CA MET A 110 10.76 12.03 -18.06
C MET A 110 11.39 13.25 -17.34
N THR A 111 11.20 14.46 -17.87
CA THR A 111 11.63 15.74 -17.28
C THR A 111 11.04 16.03 -15.89
N ASN A 112 9.75 15.74 -15.65
CA ASN A 112 9.08 16.11 -14.38
C ASN A 112 9.54 15.19 -13.23
N LYS A 113 9.73 13.89 -13.51
CA LYS A 113 10.21 12.90 -12.53
C LYS A 113 11.61 13.23 -12.01
N HIS A 114 12.51 13.68 -12.88
CA HIS A 114 13.89 14.02 -12.49
C HIS A 114 14.00 15.33 -11.72
N VAL A 115 13.18 16.32 -12.05
CA VAL A 115 13.14 17.63 -11.35
C VAL A 115 12.62 17.48 -9.93
N MET A 116 11.54 16.72 -9.74
CA MET A 116 10.97 16.46 -8.40
C MET A 116 11.69 15.38 -7.63
N LEU A 117 12.62 14.68 -8.28
CA LEU A 117 13.18 13.44 -7.76
C LEU A 117 12.05 12.49 -7.30
N HIS A 118 10.93 12.55 -8.02
CA HIS A 118 9.68 11.91 -7.69
C HIS A 118 9.81 10.40 -7.85
N SER A 119 9.24 9.67 -6.89
CA SER A 119 9.13 8.22 -6.89
C SER A 119 7.84 7.87 -6.17
N ASP A 120 7.13 6.84 -6.65
CA ASP A 120 5.94 6.29 -5.97
C ASP A 120 6.22 6.03 -4.47
N ARG A 121 7.48 5.76 -4.12
CA ARG A 121 7.92 5.49 -2.74
C ARG A 121 8.01 6.72 -1.86
N ILE A 122 8.34 7.87 -2.44
CA ILE A 122 8.28 9.15 -1.72
C ILE A 122 6.82 9.46 -1.43
N THR A 123 5.94 9.26 -2.41
CA THR A 123 4.49 9.41 -2.24
C THR A 123 3.95 8.47 -1.17
N ASP A 124 4.34 7.19 -1.16
CA ASP A 124 3.99 6.24 -0.08
C ASP A 124 4.38 6.77 1.31
N GLY A 125 5.61 7.29 1.48
CA GLY A 125 6.08 7.84 2.74
C GLY A 125 5.31 9.08 3.19
N ILE A 126 5.11 10.05 2.29
CA ILE A 126 4.43 11.32 2.59
C ILE A 126 2.95 11.06 2.91
N CYS A 127 2.27 10.24 2.11
CA CYS A 127 0.88 9.87 2.35
C CYS A 127 0.73 9.08 3.66
N LEU A 128 1.68 8.17 3.96
CA LEU A 128 1.70 7.45 5.24
C LEU A 128 1.81 8.42 6.42
N GLU A 129 2.75 9.37 6.38
CA GLU A 129 2.90 10.37 7.45
C GLU A 129 1.61 11.18 7.65
N ALA A 130 0.99 11.63 6.56
CA ALA A 130 -0.27 12.36 6.63
C ALA A 130 -1.41 11.52 7.25
N LEU A 131 -1.54 10.26 6.84
CA LEU A 131 -2.54 9.33 7.38
C LEU A 131 -2.30 9.04 8.86
N ILE A 132 -1.06 8.90 9.33
CA ILE A 132 -0.73 8.67 10.74
C ILE A 132 -1.29 9.80 11.62
N HIS A 133 -1.18 11.04 11.15
CA HIS A 133 -1.62 12.22 11.90
C HIS A 133 -3.13 12.47 11.79
N MET A 134 -3.71 12.30 10.61
CA MET A 134 -5.10 12.72 10.33
C MET A 134 -6.12 11.58 10.38
N LYS A 135 -5.68 10.35 10.10
CA LYS A 135 -6.50 9.13 10.06
C LYS A 135 -5.81 7.96 10.81
N PRO A 136 -5.49 8.10 12.11
CA PRO A 136 -4.74 7.09 12.87
C PRO A 136 -5.44 5.73 13.02
N GLN A 137 -6.72 5.63 12.66
CA GLN A 137 -7.52 4.40 12.69
C GLN A 137 -7.63 3.71 11.33
N SER A 138 -7.03 4.27 10.27
CA SER A 138 -7.11 3.70 8.93
C SER A 138 -6.44 2.32 8.88
N HIS A 139 -7.12 1.33 8.29
CA HIS A 139 -6.58 -0.03 8.11
C HIS A 139 -5.39 -0.06 7.15
N LEU A 140 -5.26 0.95 6.28
CA LEU A 140 -4.19 1.06 5.31
C LEU A 140 -2.81 1.26 5.96
N LEU A 141 -2.74 1.88 7.14
CA LEU A 141 -1.49 2.21 7.82
C LEU A 141 -0.53 1.01 7.94
N PRO A 142 -0.90 -0.11 8.59
CA PRO A 142 -0.02 -1.27 8.69
C PRO A 142 0.30 -1.92 7.34
N ILE A 143 -0.61 -1.82 6.37
CA ILE A 143 -0.48 -2.46 5.05
C ILE A 143 0.50 -1.66 4.16
N ILE A 144 0.49 -0.32 4.25
CA ILE A 144 1.46 0.58 3.62
C ILE A 144 2.84 0.38 4.24
N VAL A 145 2.93 0.37 5.58
CA VAL A 145 4.21 0.11 6.30
C VAL A 145 4.81 -1.22 5.89
N LYS A 146 3.99 -2.27 5.80
CA LYS A 146 4.43 -3.58 5.31
C LYS A 146 4.95 -3.52 3.89
N GLY A 147 4.25 -2.80 2.99
CA GLY A 147 4.72 -2.52 1.63
C GLY A 147 6.10 -1.88 1.63
N LEU A 148 6.26 -0.75 2.31
CA LEU A 148 7.53 -0.03 2.44
C LEU A 148 8.66 -0.93 2.97
N CYS A 149 8.41 -1.73 3.99
CA CYS A 149 9.39 -2.67 4.54
C CYS A 149 9.78 -3.79 3.54
N ALA A 150 8.81 -4.33 2.78
CA ALA A 150 9.05 -5.37 1.79
C ALA A 150 9.93 -4.91 0.61
N HIS A 151 9.88 -3.61 0.27
CA HIS A 151 10.71 -3.04 -0.80
C HIS A 151 12.17 -2.79 -0.42
N LYS A 152 12.55 -3.04 0.83
CA LYS A 152 13.91 -2.81 1.33
C LYS A 152 14.89 -3.83 0.73
N LYS A 153 15.88 -3.37 -0.04
CA LYS A 153 16.99 -4.21 -0.54
C LYS A 153 18.27 -3.89 0.22
N ASN A 154 18.91 -4.91 0.82
CA ASN A 154 20.14 -4.75 1.60
C ASN A 154 20.07 -3.65 2.68
N GLY A 155 18.91 -3.50 3.32
CA GLY A 155 18.73 -2.50 4.37
C GLY A 155 18.48 -1.07 3.88
N ARG A 156 18.29 -0.84 2.57
CA ARG A 156 18.08 0.49 1.99
C ARG A 156 16.93 0.49 0.97
N TRP A 157 16.39 1.67 0.73
CA TRP A 157 15.53 1.99 -0.41
C TRP A 157 16.40 2.62 -1.51
N SER A 158 15.91 2.62 -2.76
CA SER A 158 16.73 2.72 -3.98
C SER A 158 17.67 3.92 -4.01
N ASN A 159 17.22 5.09 -3.55
CA ASN A 159 18.00 6.34 -3.51
C ASN A 159 17.93 7.06 -2.14
N THR A 160 18.84 8.01 -1.91
CA THR A 160 18.98 8.74 -0.63
C THR A 160 17.78 9.63 -0.30
N GLN A 161 17.03 10.11 -1.29
CA GLN A 161 15.90 11.02 -1.04
C GLN A 161 14.62 10.26 -0.70
N GLU A 162 14.34 9.15 -1.37
CA GLU A 162 13.35 8.15 -0.97
C GLU A 162 13.57 7.74 0.50
N TYR A 163 14.84 7.57 0.88
CA TYR A 163 15.22 7.17 2.23
C TYR A 163 14.71 8.13 3.33
N VAL A 164 14.76 9.45 3.11
CA VAL A 164 14.43 10.43 4.18
C VAL A 164 12.94 10.43 4.49
N PHE A 165 12.06 10.57 3.49
CA PHE A 165 10.61 10.62 3.72
C PHE A 165 10.07 9.30 4.26
N ILE A 166 10.57 8.16 3.76
CA ILE A 166 10.20 6.84 4.26
C ILE A 166 10.64 6.68 5.72
N LEU A 167 11.87 7.09 6.08
CA LEU A 167 12.33 7.02 7.47
C LEU A 167 11.53 7.92 8.41
N LEU A 168 11.19 9.14 7.97
CA LEU A 168 10.36 10.06 8.77
C LEU A 168 8.98 9.44 9.02
N ALA A 169 8.34 8.90 7.98
CA ALA A 169 7.05 8.25 8.09
C ALA A 169 7.09 7.00 9.00
N LEU A 170 8.10 6.13 8.84
CA LEU A 170 8.28 4.96 9.68
C LEU A 170 8.62 5.33 11.14
N SER A 171 9.38 6.40 11.37
CA SER A 171 9.64 6.93 12.70
C SER A 171 8.36 7.46 13.35
N SER A 172 7.55 8.23 12.62
CA SER A 172 6.23 8.69 13.07
C SER A 172 5.30 7.52 13.40
N TYR A 173 5.32 6.46 12.58
CA TYR A 173 4.55 5.24 12.83
C TYR A 173 5.00 4.53 14.10
N PHE A 174 6.31 4.32 14.24
CA PHE A 174 6.90 3.67 15.41
C PHE A 174 6.57 4.43 16.69
N ASN A 175 6.79 5.75 16.71
CA ASN A 175 6.51 6.58 17.88
C ASN A 175 5.02 6.62 18.25
N ARG A 176 4.12 6.48 17.26
CA ARG A 176 2.67 6.53 17.49
C ARG A 176 2.07 5.19 17.89
N PHE A 177 2.50 4.10 17.28
CA PHE A 177 1.83 2.79 17.37
C PHE A 177 2.69 1.67 17.98
N GLU A 178 4.02 1.77 17.93
CA GLU A 178 4.97 0.72 18.35
C GLU A 178 5.97 1.19 19.43
N ASN A 179 5.65 2.29 20.11
CA ASN A 179 6.50 2.85 21.16
C ASN A 179 6.61 1.91 22.38
N LEU A 180 5.58 1.12 22.64
CA LEU A 180 5.55 0.09 23.67
C LEU A 180 6.30 -1.15 23.20
N THR A 181 7.23 -1.62 24.04
CA THR A 181 7.87 -2.91 23.83
C THR A 181 6.84 -4.02 24.03
N PRO A 182 6.68 -4.95 23.07
CA PRO A 182 5.78 -6.08 23.22
C PRO A 182 6.11 -6.93 24.44
N ASP A 183 5.11 -7.18 25.28
CA ASP A 183 5.15 -8.16 26.36
C ASP A 183 3.74 -8.69 26.54
N PHE A 184 3.33 -9.59 25.63
CA PHE A 184 1.98 -10.12 25.60
C PHE A 184 1.90 -11.55 25.10
N VAL A 185 0.79 -12.22 25.44
CA VAL A 185 0.45 -13.55 24.95
C VAL A 185 -0.81 -13.46 24.09
N ALA A 186 -0.72 -13.95 22.87
CA ALA A 186 -1.84 -14.13 21.95
C ALA A 186 -2.31 -15.59 22.02
N ASN A 187 -3.54 -15.79 22.44
CA ASN A 187 -4.18 -17.10 22.55
C ASN A 187 -5.14 -17.30 21.38
N ILE A 188 -5.18 -18.51 20.83
CA ILE A 188 -5.95 -18.85 19.63
C ILE A 188 -6.86 -20.04 19.94
N TRP A 189 -8.14 -19.91 19.60
CA TRP A 189 -9.16 -20.95 19.77
C TRP A 189 -9.97 -21.12 18.49
N LEU A 190 -10.40 -22.35 18.24
CA LEU A 190 -11.31 -22.72 17.17
C LEU A 190 -12.57 -23.35 17.79
N GLY A 191 -13.66 -22.59 17.86
CA GLY A 191 -14.81 -22.99 18.65
C GLY A 191 -14.44 -23.07 20.14
N GLU A 192 -14.61 -24.25 20.74
CA GLU A 192 -14.21 -24.52 22.12
C GLU A 192 -12.77 -25.08 22.21
N ASP A 193 -12.17 -25.46 21.08
CA ASP A 193 -10.86 -26.08 21.04
C ASP A 193 -9.74 -25.04 21.16
N TYR A 194 -8.84 -25.25 22.12
CA TYR A 194 -7.63 -24.45 22.25
C TYR A 194 -6.58 -24.87 21.23
N CYS A 195 -6.25 -23.98 20.28
CA CYS A 195 -5.28 -24.26 19.22
C CYS A 195 -3.84 -23.95 19.63
N GLY A 196 -3.64 -23.02 20.57
CA GLY A 196 -2.32 -22.69 21.11
C GLY A 196 -2.15 -21.23 21.51
N GLU A 197 -0.98 -20.92 22.05
CA GLU A 197 -0.56 -19.56 22.41
C GLU A 197 0.71 -19.16 21.66
N GLN A 198 0.86 -17.85 21.49
CA GLN A 198 2.04 -17.21 20.94
C GLN A 198 2.50 -16.12 21.90
N VAL A 199 3.70 -16.30 22.45
CA VAL A 199 4.31 -15.38 23.41
C VAL A 199 5.19 -14.38 22.65
N PHE A 200 4.93 -13.09 22.87
CA PHE A 200 5.70 -11.99 22.30
C PHE A 200 6.37 -11.21 23.43
N LYS A 201 7.71 -11.29 23.50
CA LYS A 201 8.50 -10.60 24.51
C LYS A 201 9.69 -9.86 23.89
N GLY A 202 9.75 -8.56 24.11
CA GLY A 202 10.77 -7.71 23.50
C GLY A 202 10.48 -7.39 22.04
N ARG A 203 11.46 -6.77 21.37
CA ARG A 203 11.38 -6.48 19.93
C ARG A 203 12.11 -7.57 19.17
N SER A 204 11.36 -8.44 18.49
CA SER A 204 11.91 -9.40 17.54
C SER A 204 11.36 -9.14 16.14
N LYS A 205 12.10 -9.61 15.12
CA LYS A 205 11.63 -9.71 13.73
C LYS A 205 11.01 -11.07 13.44
N ASP A 206 11.05 -11.99 14.40
CA ASP A 206 10.58 -13.35 14.21
C ASP A 206 9.06 -13.37 14.05
N GLU A 207 8.60 -14.18 13.11
CA GLU A 207 7.19 -14.45 12.89
C GLU A 207 6.85 -15.79 13.52
N ASN A 208 5.83 -15.83 14.36
CA ASN A 208 5.33 -17.07 14.90
C ASN A 208 4.23 -17.62 13.97
N GLN A 209 4.29 -18.91 13.68
CA GLN A 209 3.31 -19.60 12.84
C GLN A 209 2.60 -20.70 13.65
N LEU A 210 1.28 -20.71 13.58
CA LEU A 210 0.44 -21.79 14.06
C LEU A 210 -0.33 -22.39 12.88
N ASN A 211 -0.21 -23.71 12.70
CA ASN A 211 -0.93 -24.42 11.66
C ASN A 211 -2.07 -25.21 12.27
N ILE A 212 -3.30 -24.95 11.82
CA ILE A 212 -4.50 -25.71 12.21
C ILE A 212 -4.79 -26.72 11.10
N PRO A 213 -4.78 -28.03 11.39
CA PRO A 213 -5.10 -29.05 10.40
C PRO A 213 -6.52 -28.90 9.85
N MET A 214 -6.69 -29.12 8.54
CA MET A 214 -8.01 -29.05 7.89
C MET A 214 -9.00 -30.05 8.47
N SER A 215 -8.54 -31.18 9.02
CA SER A 215 -9.40 -32.16 9.68
C SER A 215 -10.22 -31.54 10.81
N MET A 216 -9.59 -30.69 11.64
CA MET A 216 -10.27 -30.00 12.76
C MET A 216 -11.37 -29.03 12.29
N LEU A 217 -11.30 -28.58 11.03
CA LEU A 217 -12.30 -27.71 10.40
C LEU A 217 -13.44 -28.50 9.76
N THR A 218 -13.22 -29.77 9.41
CA THR A 218 -14.20 -30.63 8.72
C THR A 218 -14.95 -31.58 9.64
N ASP A 219 -14.54 -31.69 10.91
CA ASP A 219 -15.10 -32.64 11.87
C ASP A 219 -16.56 -32.32 12.26
N ASP A 220 -17.04 -31.10 12.01
CA ASP A 220 -18.41 -30.66 12.29
C ASP A 220 -19.06 -30.06 11.02
N GLU A 221 -20.38 -30.22 10.86
CA GLU A 221 -21.13 -29.62 9.74
C GLU A 221 -21.31 -28.09 9.87
N ASP A 222 -21.08 -27.55 11.07
CA ASP A 222 -21.26 -26.13 11.38
C ASP A 222 -19.96 -25.32 11.29
N SER A 223 -20.10 -24.03 10.95
CA SER A 223 -18.98 -23.10 10.90
C SER A 223 -18.35 -22.89 12.29
N LYS A 224 -17.06 -23.19 12.44
CA LYS A 224 -16.31 -22.91 13.68
C LYS A 224 -15.84 -21.47 13.75
N MET A 225 -16.00 -20.83 14.91
CA MET A 225 -15.50 -19.48 15.16
C MET A 225 -13.99 -19.52 15.50
N LEU A 226 -13.17 -18.82 14.72
CA LEU A 226 -11.76 -18.58 15.08
C LEU A 226 -11.67 -17.34 15.98
N ALA A 227 -11.26 -17.54 17.23
CA ALA A 227 -11.07 -16.46 18.20
C ALA A 227 -9.58 -16.25 18.49
N ILE A 228 -9.13 -14.99 18.45
CA ILE A 228 -7.78 -14.58 18.85
C ILE A 228 -7.92 -13.59 20.00
N SER A 229 -7.36 -13.92 21.17
CA SER A 229 -7.34 -13.03 22.33
C SER A 229 -5.92 -12.61 22.63
N LYS A 230 -5.73 -11.29 22.74
CA LYS A 230 -4.49 -10.68 23.18
C LYS A 230 -4.73 -10.01 24.52
N LYS A 231 -3.98 -10.42 25.54
CA LYS A 231 -3.91 -9.74 26.84
C LYS A 231 -2.66 -8.85 26.85
N GLU A 232 -2.56 -7.86 27.73
CA GLU A 232 -1.37 -6.98 27.87
C GLU A 232 -1.12 -5.95 26.73
N PRO A 233 -0.35 -4.88 27.01
CA PRO A 233 -0.02 -3.84 26.03
C PRO A 233 0.85 -4.32 24.86
N GLY A 234 0.75 -3.60 23.74
CA GLY A 234 1.43 -3.93 22.50
C GLY A 234 0.44 -4.21 21.36
N ARG A 235 0.92 -4.15 20.13
CA ARG A 235 0.09 -4.36 18.93
C ARG A 235 0.41 -5.72 18.33
N LEU A 236 -0.64 -6.50 18.07
CA LEU A 236 -0.54 -7.79 17.39
C LEU A 236 -0.89 -7.60 15.93
N TYR A 237 0.05 -7.89 15.05
CA TYR A 237 -0.21 -8.08 13.63
C TYR A 237 -0.34 -9.57 13.38
N TYR A 238 -1.41 -9.98 12.70
CA TYR A 238 -1.65 -11.37 12.38
C TYR A 238 -2.17 -11.50 10.96
N ARG A 239 -1.91 -12.66 10.35
CA ARG A 239 -2.48 -13.06 9.07
C ARG A 239 -3.12 -14.41 9.26
N ILE A 240 -4.33 -14.55 8.76
CA ILE A 240 -5.01 -15.84 8.64
C ILE A 240 -4.97 -16.21 7.16
N ALA A 241 -4.53 -17.42 6.88
CA ALA A 241 -4.52 -17.99 5.55
C ALA A 241 -5.07 -19.41 5.64
N MET A 242 -5.79 -19.82 4.60
CA MET A 242 -6.36 -21.15 4.49
C MET A 242 -6.09 -21.67 3.09
N ASP A 243 -5.36 -22.79 3.03
CA ASP A 243 -5.12 -23.51 1.79
C ASP A 243 -6.11 -24.67 1.72
N TYR A 244 -6.94 -24.70 0.69
CA TYR A 244 -7.98 -25.73 0.53
C TYR A 244 -8.17 -26.10 -0.94
N ALA A 245 -8.66 -27.32 -1.17
CA ALA A 245 -9.15 -27.76 -2.47
C ALA A 245 -10.69 -27.68 -2.48
N PRO A 246 -11.30 -26.95 -3.44
CA PRO A 246 -12.75 -26.99 -3.61
C PRO A 246 -13.26 -28.40 -3.89
N LYS A 247 -14.46 -28.74 -3.43
CA LYS A 247 -15.11 -30.03 -3.74
C LYS A 247 -15.39 -30.19 -5.23
N ASP A 248 -15.72 -29.08 -5.91
CA ASP A 248 -15.84 -29.03 -7.37
C ASP A 248 -14.65 -28.26 -7.96
N LEU A 249 -13.93 -28.91 -8.86
CA LEU A 249 -12.78 -28.32 -9.56
C LEU A 249 -13.21 -27.37 -10.70
N LYS A 250 -14.51 -27.36 -11.04
CA LYS A 250 -15.11 -26.35 -11.93
C LYS A 250 -15.43 -25.10 -11.12
N VAL A 251 -14.41 -24.29 -10.92
CA VAL A 251 -14.56 -22.94 -10.38
C VAL A 251 -14.84 -21.95 -11.50
N ASP A 252 -15.70 -20.97 -11.23
CA ASP A 252 -15.90 -19.85 -12.13
C ASP A 252 -14.59 -19.10 -12.35
N ALA A 253 -14.42 -18.53 -13.54
CA ALA A 253 -13.26 -17.72 -13.84
C ALA A 253 -13.25 -16.48 -12.92
N LEU A 254 -12.20 -16.33 -12.13
CA LEU A 254 -12.03 -15.23 -11.20
C LEU A 254 -10.79 -14.41 -11.59
N ASN A 255 -10.94 -13.09 -11.56
CA ASN A 255 -9.83 -12.15 -11.69
C ASN A 255 -9.78 -11.29 -10.43
N TYR A 256 -8.80 -11.57 -9.57
CA TYR A 256 -8.50 -10.78 -8.37
C TYR A 256 -7.13 -10.09 -8.49
N GLY A 257 -6.86 -9.50 -9.67
CA GLY A 257 -5.61 -8.77 -9.93
C GLY A 257 -4.52 -9.58 -10.62
N PHE A 258 -4.79 -10.86 -10.90
CA PHE A 258 -4.05 -11.68 -11.85
C PHE A 258 -5.05 -12.30 -12.83
N GLU A 259 -4.66 -12.32 -14.09
CA GLU A 259 -5.33 -13.12 -15.10
C GLU A 259 -4.32 -14.14 -15.64
N VAL A 260 -4.68 -15.41 -15.51
CA VAL A 260 -3.90 -16.51 -16.10
C VAL A 260 -4.75 -17.12 -17.21
N GLN A 261 -4.30 -16.95 -18.45
CA GLN A 261 -4.93 -17.57 -19.60
C GLN A 261 -4.04 -18.70 -20.11
N ARG A 262 -4.61 -19.90 -20.20
CA ARG A 262 -3.95 -21.06 -20.81
C ARG A 262 -4.64 -21.41 -22.12
N THR A 263 -3.89 -21.37 -23.22
CA THR A 263 -4.35 -21.85 -24.53
C THR A 263 -3.49 -23.01 -25.00
N PHE A 264 -4.09 -23.88 -25.80
CA PHE A 264 -3.43 -25.05 -26.36
C PHE A 264 -3.37 -24.92 -27.87
N GLU A 265 -2.20 -25.19 -28.43
CA GLU A 265 -1.95 -25.16 -29.87
C GLU A 265 -1.41 -26.50 -30.34
N HIS A 266 -1.80 -26.88 -31.55
CA HIS A 266 -1.25 -28.06 -32.21
C HIS A 266 0.20 -27.80 -32.64
N VAL A 267 1.04 -28.84 -32.60
CA VAL A 267 2.41 -28.76 -33.11
C VAL A 267 2.51 -29.40 -34.49
N THR A 268 1.83 -30.54 -34.71
CA THR A 268 1.94 -31.35 -35.93
C THR A 268 0.76 -31.16 -36.87
N ASN A 269 -0.48 -31.32 -36.37
CA ASN A 269 -1.69 -31.26 -37.20
C ASN A 269 -2.80 -30.48 -36.50
N PRO A 270 -3.47 -29.52 -37.19
CA PRO A 270 -4.58 -28.73 -36.63
C PRO A 270 -5.72 -29.54 -36.00
N SER A 271 -5.99 -30.74 -36.50
CA SER A 271 -7.05 -31.62 -35.97
C SER A 271 -6.71 -32.29 -34.64
N HIS A 272 -5.46 -32.24 -34.19
CA HIS A 272 -5.01 -32.91 -32.96
C HIS A 272 -5.35 -32.14 -31.68
N VAL A 273 -5.68 -30.85 -31.78
CA VAL A 273 -6.07 -29.99 -30.66
C VAL A 273 -7.34 -29.24 -31.06
N THR A 274 -8.46 -29.57 -30.44
CA THR A 274 -9.75 -28.91 -30.70
C THR A 274 -10.40 -28.46 -29.41
N TYR A 275 -11.09 -27.32 -29.46
CA TYR A 275 -11.85 -26.81 -28.33
C TYR A 275 -13.33 -27.16 -28.52
N ASP A 276 -13.88 -27.91 -27.58
CA ASP A 276 -15.30 -28.25 -27.52
C ASP A 276 -16.05 -27.10 -26.84
N GLN A 277 -16.71 -26.26 -27.63
CA GLN A 277 -17.44 -25.08 -27.15
C GLN A 277 -18.67 -25.46 -26.29
N GLU A 278 -19.32 -26.59 -26.57
CA GLU A 278 -20.51 -27.02 -25.83
C GLU A 278 -20.13 -27.50 -24.41
N LYS A 279 -18.99 -28.16 -24.28
CA LYS A 279 -18.50 -28.70 -23.00
C LYS A 279 -17.47 -27.82 -22.32
N SER A 280 -17.05 -26.73 -22.96
CA SER A 280 -15.96 -25.86 -22.50
C SER A 280 -14.69 -26.63 -22.12
N THR A 281 -14.29 -27.60 -22.96
CA THR A 281 -13.12 -28.47 -22.69
C THR A 281 -12.26 -28.62 -23.94
N TRP A 282 -10.95 -28.82 -23.73
CA TRP A 282 -10.03 -29.13 -24.80
C TRP A 282 -10.00 -30.64 -25.07
N ARG A 283 -9.97 -31.03 -26.34
CA ARG A 283 -9.79 -32.40 -26.80
C ARG A 283 -8.44 -32.54 -27.49
N PHE A 284 -7.74 -33.61 -27.14
CA PHE A 284 -6.40 -33.90 -27.62
C PHE A 284 -6.36 -35.30 -28.23
N LYS A 285 -5.63 -35.46 -29.34
CA LYS A 285 -5.29 -36.80 -29.84
C LYS A 285 -4.19 -37.40 -28.98
N ALA A 286 -4.39 -38.65 -28.54
CA ALA A 286 -3.44 -39.35 -27.70
C ALA A 286 -2.07 -39.52 -28.42
N GLY A 287 -0.98 -39.30 -27.68
CA GLY A 287 0.39 -39.49 -28.16
C GLY A 287 0.97 -38.34 -29.01
N GLU A 288 0.23 -37.25 -29.20
CA GLU A 288 0.66 -36.10 -30.00
C GLU A 288 1.29 -34.99 -29.15
N LEU A 289 2.10 -34.16 -29.81
CA LEU A 289 2.71 -32.98 -29.21
C LEU A 289 1.74 -31.79 -29.21
N VAL A 290 1.60 -31.15 -28.05
CA VAL A 290 0.76 -29.97 -27.84
C VAL A 290 1.62 -28.85 -27.26
N ARG A 291 1.52 -27.65 -27.83
CA ARG A 291 2.13 -26.44 -27.27
C ARG A 291 1.15 -25.79 -26.30
N ILE A 292 1.63 -25.45 -25.13
CA ILE A 292 0.85 -24.74 -24.11
C ILE A 292 1.35 -23.30 -24.06
N ASN A 293 0.46 -22.36 -24.34
CA ASN A 293 0.73 -20.94 -24.19
C ASN A 293 0.07 -20.45 -22.90
N LEU A 294 0.91 -20.01 -21.96
CA LEU A 294 0.47 -19.39 -20.71
C LEU A 294 0.68 -17.88 -20.84
N ARG A 295 -0.40 -17.11 -20.76
CA ARG A 295 -0.36 -15.64 -20.66
C ARG A 295 -0.72 -15.25 -19.24
N LEU A 296 0.17 -14.51 -18.59
CA LEU A 296 -0.04 -13.92 -17.28
C LEU A 296 -0.16 -12.40 -17.43
N THR A 297 -1.31 -11.85 -17.04
CA THR A 297 -1.54 -10.40 -17.00
C THR A 297 -1.74 -9.96 -15.55
N ASN A 298 -1.24 -8.77 -15.21
CA ASN A 298 -1.29 -8.22 -13.86
C ASN A 298 -1.41 -6.69 -13.93
N THR A 299 -2.18 -6.11 -13.01
CA THR A 299 -2.54 -4.68 -12.99
C THR A 299 -1.60 -3.82 -12.12
N SER A 300 -0.70 -4.43 -11.34
CA SER A 300 0.24 -3.71 -10.46
C SER A 300 1.53 -4.49 -10.24
N CYS A 301 2.58 -3.88 -9.68
CA CYS A 301 3.82 -4.62 -9.38
C CYS A 301 3.58 -5.68 -8.29
N ARG A 302 4.09 -6.90 -8.50
CA ARG A 302 3.92 -8.03 -7.57
C ARG A 302 5.26 -8.71 -7.31
N TYR A 303 5.41 -9.21 -6.08
CA TYR A 303 6.62 -9.90 -5.62
C TYR A 303 6.28 -11.35 -5.28
N HIS A 304 7.26 -12.25 -5.43
CA HIS A 304 7.13 -13.67 -5.09
C HIS A 304 5.97 -14.40 -5.78
N VAL A 305 5.73 -14.08 -7.06
CA VAL A 305 4.73 -14.76 -7.88
C VAL A 305 5.34 -16.00 -8.51
N ALA A 306 4.77 -17.16 -8.21
CA ALA A 306 5.04 -18.39 -8.94
C ALA A 306 3.74 -18.81 -9.65
N PRO A 307 3.70 -18.87 -10.99
CA PRO A 307 2.64 -19.59 -11.68
C PRO A 307 2.83 -21.09 -11.40
N LEU A 308 1.92 -21.68 -10.63
CA LEU A 308 1.78 -23.13 -10.51
C LEU A 308 1.13 -23.71 -11.77
#